data_AF-A0A949I4P1-F1
#
_entry.id   AF-A0A949I4P1-F1
#
_cell.length_a   1.000
_cell.length_b   1.000
_cell.length_c   1.000
_cell.angle_alpha   90.00
_cell.angle_beta   90.00
_cell.angle_gamma   90.00
#
_symmetry.space_group_name_H-M   'P 1'
#
loop_
_entity.id
_entity.type
_entity.pdbx_description
1 polymer ?
#
loop_
_entity_poly.entity_id
_entity_poly.type
_entity_poly.pdbx_seq_one_letter_code
_entity_poly.pdbx_strand_id
1 'polypeptide(L)'
;MPTTPLQTSPSSSPAALLRRMFDAAVASAQPALCVPPHLPEPPRGRLVVIGAGKASAAMAQAVEAHWDAIAATGRTLEGLVVTRYGYAVPCRHIEIVEAAHPVPDEAGLRAAQRMLELVRGLGPDDLVLCLISGGGSALLPLPLPGLELADEQALNRELLRCGAGIGEMNCVRRHLSGIKGGR
;
A
#
# COMPACT_ATOMS: atom_id res chain seq x y z
N MET A 1 16.54 5.99 64.70
CA MET A 1 15.82 6.31 63.47
C MET A 1 16.08 5.21 62.46
N PRO A 2 15.21 4.18 62.33
CA PRO A 2 15.40 3.14 61.34
C PRO A 2 15.04 3.71 59.95
N THR A 3 15.99 3.63 59.03
CA THR A 3 15.84 4.02 57.62
C THR A 3 14.91 3.04 56.91
N THR A 4 13.76 3.54 56.47
CA THR A 4 12.86 2.84 55.56
C THR A 4 13.61 2.46 54.28
N PRO A 5 13.66 1.18 53.87
CA PRO A 5 14.27 0.83 52.60
C PRO A 5 13.43 1.41 51.45
N LEU A 6 14.10 2.11 50.52
CA LEU A 6 13.49 2.54 49.27
C LEU A 6 12.93 1.30 48.55
N GLN A 7 11.61 1.26 48.36
CA GLN A 7 10.98 0.33 47.43
C GLN A 7 11.48 0.67 46.02
N THR A 8 12.39 -0.15 45.51
CA THR A 8 12.72 -0.16 44.09
C THR A 8 11.50 -0.68 43.34
N SER A 9 10.88 0.19 42.55
CA SER A 9 9.88 -0.23 41.54
C SER A 9 10.49 -1.36 40.71
N PRO A 10 9.71 -2.35 40.24
CA PRO A 10 10.26 -3.50 39.53
C PRO A 10 10.95 -2.99 38.26
N SER A 11 12.28 -2.91 38.29
CA SER A 11 13.09 -2.56 37.15
C SER A 11 12.92 -3.69 36.14
N SER A 12 12.25 -3.39 35.02
CA SER A 12 12.03 -4.40 33.99
C SER A 12 13.37 -4.97 33.55
N SER A 13 13.51 -6.28 33.50
CA SER A 13 14.74 -6.94 33.04
C SER A 13 15.19 -6.35 31.69
N PRO A 14 16.50 -6.31 31.38
CA PRO A 14 16.98 -5.82 30.09
C PRO A 14 16.28 -6.49 28.90
N ALA A 15 16.01 -7.80 28.98
CA ALA A 15 15.25 -8.53 27.96
C ALA A 15 13.81 -8.02 27.81
N ALA A 16 13.11 -7.74 28.92
CA ALA A 16 11.77 -7.18 28.88
C ALA A 16 11.75 -5.76 28.30
N LEU A 17 12.77 -4.94 28.59
CA LEU A 17 12.92 -3.62 27.99
C LEU A 17 13.14 -3.72 26.47
N LEU A 18 14.11 -4.53 26.03
CA LEU A 18 14.41 -4.72 24.60
C LEU A 18 13.20 -5.24 23.83
N ARG A 19 12.42 -6.16 24.43
CA ARG A 19 11.20 -6.66 23.80
C ARG A 19 10.16 -5.56 23.63
N ARG A 20 9.92 -4.73 24.65
CA ARG A 20 9.00 -3.59 24.53
C ARG A 20 9.45 -2.59 23.48
N MET A 21 10.75 -2.32 23.36
CA MET A 21 11.29 -1.44 22.32
C MET A 21 11.05 -2.02 20.93
N PHE A 22 11.27 -3.33 20.75
CA PHE A 22 10.98 -4.02 19.49
C PHE A 22 9.49 -3.97 19.15
N ASP A 23 8.61 -4.31 20.11
CA ASP A 23 7.16 -4.30 19.89
C ASP A 23 6.66 -2.89 19.54
N ALA A 24 7.19 -1.84 20.19
CA ALA A 24 6.89 -0.45 19.86
C ALA A 24 7.38 -0.05 18.45
N ALA A 25 8.58 -0.51 18.04
CA ALA A 25 9.11 -0.26 16.71
C ALA A 25 8.33 -0.99 15.61
N VAL A 26 7.82 -2.20 15.87
CA VAL A 26 6.93 -2.88 14.94
C VAL A 26 5.59 -2.17 14.88
N ALA A 27 5.01 -1.81 16.03
CA ALA A 27 3.73 -1.12 16.13
C ALA A 27 3.73 0.22 15.37
N SER A 28 4.82 0.98 15.39
CA SER A 28 4.93 2.25 14.65
C SER A 28 4.85 2.09 13.12
N ALA A 29 5.08 0.87 12.60
CA ALA A 29 4.99 0.56 11.18
C ALA A 29 3.78 -0.32 10.81
N GLN A 30 2.92 -0.68 11.77
CA GLN A 30 1.71 -1.47 11.50
C GLN A 30 0.63 -0.60 10.86
N PRO A 31 0.08 -0.98 9.68
CA PRO A 31 -0.92 -0.16 8.99
C PRO A 31 -2.13 0.24 9.84
N ALA A 32 -2.64 -0.67 10.67
CA ALA A 32 -3.77 -0.40 11.55
C ALA A 32 -3.52 0.70 12.59
N LEU A 33 -2.26 0.97 12.93
CA LEU A 33 -1.87 1.97 13.93
C LEU A 33 -1.36 3.26 13.28
N CYS A 34 -0.56 3.14 12.22
CA CYS A 34 0.09 4.31 11.61
C CYS A 34 -0.71 4.97 10.50
N VAL A 35 -1.64 4.27 9.82
CA VAL A 35 -2.44 4.87 8.74
C VAL A 35 -3.51 5.83 9.27
N PRO A 36 -4.36 5.48 10.26
CA PRO A 36 -5.49 6.32 10.66
C PRO A 36 -5.14 7.78 11.04
N PRO A 37 -4.04 8.07 11.76
CA PRO A 37 -3.64 9.44 12.09
C PRO A 37 -3.30 10.32 10.88
N HIS A 38 -3.07 9.73 9.70
CA HIS A 38 -2.71 10.43 8.47
C HIS A 38 -3.85 10.46 7.45
N LEU A 39 -5.02 9.92 7.79
CA LEU A 39 -6.16 9.93 6.89
C LEU A 39 -6.75 11.34 6.77
N PRO A 40 -7.17 11.73 5.56
CA PRO A 40 -7.84 13.01 5.36
C PRO A 40 -9.21 13.00 6.04
N GLU A 41 -9.74 14.18 6.33
CA GLU A 41 -11.17 14.29 6.59
C GLU A 41 -11.96 13.79 5.38
N PRO A 42 -13.16 13.23 5.59
CA PRO A 42 -14.01 12.82 4.48
C PRO A 42 -14.17 13.96 3.45
N PRO A 43 -14.00 13.68 2.13
CA PRO A 43 -14.19 14.66 1.07
C PRO A 43 -15.69 14.91 0.82
N ARG A 44 -16.06 16.07 0.25
CA ARG A 44 -17.47 16.38 -0.01
C ARG A 44 -18.11 15.39 -0.97
N GLY A 45 -17.35 14.96 -1.98
CA GLY A 45 -17.72 13.91 -2.93
C GLY A 45 -17.30 12.52 -2.43
N ARG A 46 -16.78 11.71 -3.35
CA ARG A 46 -16.36 10.33 -3.09
C ARG A 46 -14.93 10.28 -2.58
N LEU A 47 -14.67 9.33 -1.68
CA LEU A 47 -13.31 8.88 -1.39
C LEU A 47 -13.02 7.64 -2.22
N VAL A 48 -12.09 7.76 -3.17
CA VAL A 48 -11.65 6.67 -4.04
C VAL A 48 -10.29 6.18 -3.57
N VAL A 49 -10.23 4.95 -3.08
CA VAL A 49 -8.99 4.34 -2.59
C VAL A 49 -8.36 3.49 -3.69
N ILE A 50 -7.14 3.82 -4.08
CA ILE A 50 -6.34 3.02 -5.00
C ILE A 50 -5.02 2.63 -4.35
N GLY A 51 -4.36 1.59 -4.83
CA GLY A 51 -3.03 1.29 -4.30
C GLY A 51 -2.47 -0.06 -4.68
N ALA A 52 -1.18 -0.23 -4.42
CA ALA A 52 -0.54 -1.52 -4.56
C ALA A 52 0.68 -1.69 -3.66
N GLY A 53 0.92 -2.94 -3.28
CA GLY A 53 2.10 -3.34 -2.53
C GLY A 53 1.84 -4.49 -1.57
N LYS A 54 2.88 -4.93 -0.88
CA LYS A 54 2.81 -6.05 0.07
C LYS A 54 1.95 -5.76 1.31
N ALA A 55 1.84 -4.48 1.70
CA ALA A 55 1.06 -4.04 2.85
C ALA A 55 -0.25 -3.35 2.45
N SER A 56 -0.51 -3.17 1.15
CA SER A 56 -1.61 -2.35 0.66
C SER A 56 -2.98 -2.87 1.10
N ALA A 57 -3.18 -4.20 1.15
CA ALA A 57 -4.41 -4.81 1.64
C ALA A 57 -4.68 -4.47 3.11
N ALA A 58 -3.68 -4.60 3.97
CA ALA A 58 -3.79 -4.22 5.38
C ALA A 58 -3.99 -2.70 5.57
N MET A 59 -3.38 -1.87 4.71
CA MET A 59 -3.64 -0.43 4.69
C MET A 59 -5.08 -0.14 4.29
N ALA A 60 -5.63 -0.82 3.27
CA ALA A 60 -7.01 -0.66 2.83
C ALA A 60 -8.00 -1.02 3.93
N GLN A 61 -7.77 -2.13 4.64
CA GLN A 61 -8.59 -2.52 5.78
C GLN A 61 -8.54 -1.47 6.91
N ALA A 62 -7.37 -0.86 7.17
CA ALA A 62 -7.25 0.21 8.16
C ALA A 62 -8.03 1.48 7.74
N VAL A 63 -7.99 1.84 6.45
CA VAL A 63 -8.80 2.93 5.90
C VAL A 63 -10.28 2.65 6.07
N GLU A 64 -10.73 1.44 5.70
CA GLU A 64 -12.13 1.06 5.77
C GLU A 64 -12.65 1.05 7.21
N ALA A 65 -11.90 0.47 8.15
CA ALA A 65 -12.27 0.45 9.56
C ALA A 65 -12.35 1.87 10.15
N HIS A 66 -11.43 2.76 9.77
CA HIS A 66 -11.49 4.16 10.17
C HIS A 66 -12.70 4.88 9.56
N TRP A 67 -12.97 4.65 8.28
CA TRP A 67 -14.10 5.22 7.56
C TRP A 67 -15.45 4.79 8.17
N ASP A 68 -15.62 3.50 8.46
CA ASP A 68 -16.82 2.96 9.08
C ASP A 68 -17.05 3.55 10.49
N ALA A 69 -15.96 3.85 11.24
CA ALA A 69 -16.06 4.50 12.55
C ALA A 69 -16.54 5.97 12.46
N ILE A 70 -16.34 6.64 11.33
CA ILE A 70 -16.76 8.02 11.06
C ILE A 70 -17.97 8.10 10.10
N ALA A 71 -18.55 6.95 9.73
CA ALA A 71 -19.55 6.79 8.66
C ALA A 71 -20.92 7.45 8.91
N ALA A 72 -21.08 8.19 10.01
CA ALA A 72 -22.23 9.09 10.20
C ALA A 72 -22.34 10.19 9.11
N THR A 73 -21.38 10.25 8.18
CA THR A 73 -21.27 11.30 7.16
C THR A 73 -22.01 11.05 5.86
N GLY A 74 -22.64 9.88 5.63
CA GLY A 74 -23.42 9.60 4.41
C GLY A 74 -22.61 9.65 3.10
N ARG A 75 -21.28 9.61 3.20
CA ARG A 75 -20.34 9.72 2.08
C ARG A 75 -19.95 8.35 1.53
N THR A 76 -19.63 8.31 0.24
CA THR A 76 -19.28 7.05 -0.45
C THR A 76 -17.78 6.80 -0.38
N LEU A 77 -17.42 5.59 0.05
CA LEU A 77 -16.09 5.00 -0.06
C LEU A 77 -16.15 3.90 -1.11
N GLU A 78 -15.24 3.94 -2.07
CA GLU A 78 -15.03 2.86 -3.05
C GLU A 78 -13.53 2.73 -3.34
N GLY A 79 -13.09 1.59 -3.87
CA GLY A 79 -11.68 1.43 -4.18
C GLY A 79 -11.28 0.11 -4.79
N LEU A 80 -10.05 0.05 -5.27
CA LEU A 80 -9.37 -1.16 -5.70
C LEU A 80 -7.91 -1.12 -5.24
N VAL A 81 -7.47 -2.15 -4.55
CA VAL A 81 -6.09 -2.29 -4.09
C VAL A 81 -5.51 -3.63 -4.50
N VAL A 82 -4.26 -3.63 -4.97
CA VAL A 82 -3.57 -4.84 -5.40
C VAL A 82 -2.52 -5.28 -4.38
N THR A 83 -2.57 -6.55 -3.97
CA THR A 83 -1.55 -7.17 -3.12
C THR A 83 -1.04 -8.48 -3.72
N ARG A 84 -0.11 -9.15 -3.04
CA ARG A 84 0.43 -10.44 -3.49
C ARG A 84 -0.50 -11.60 -3.10
N TYR A 85 -0.50 -12.68 -3.89
CA TYR A 85 -1.26 -13.90 -3.58
C TYR A 85 -1.06 -14.41 -2.15
N GLY A 86 -2.17 -14.74 -1.49
CA GLY A 86 -2.23 -15.22 -0.11
C GLY A 86 -2.20 -14.11 0.96
N TYR A 87 -2.36 -12.84 0.56
CA TYR A 87 -2.31 -11.69 1.48
C TYR A 87 -3.55 -10.80 1.40
N ALA A 88 -4.58 -11.23 0.67
CA ALA A 88 -5.89 -10.58 0.74
C ALA A 88 -6.42 -10.54 2.18
N VAL A 89 -7.10 -9.45 2.50
CA VAL A 89 -7.82 -9.27 3.76
C VAL A 89 -9.26 -8.86 3.43
N PRO A 90 -10.23 -9.19 4.29
CA PRO A 90 -11.61 -8.78 4.04
C PRO A 90 -11.74 -7.26 4.09
N CYS A 91 -12.37 -6.73 3.04
CA CYS A 91 -12.81 -5.34 2.87
C CYS A 91 -14.20 -5.38 2.22
N ARG A 92 -15.07 -4.43 2.54
CA ARG A 92 -16.45 -4.31 2.09
C ARG A 92 -16.59 -3.30 0.96
N HIS A 93 -15.88 -2.18 1.07
CA HIS A 93 -16.00 -1.03 0.16
C HIS A 93 -14.83 -0.99 -0.82
N ILE A 94 -13.66 -1.51 -0.42
CA ILE A 94 -12.45 -1.55 -1.24
C ILE A 94 -12.24 -2.97 -1.76
N GLU A 95 -12.21 -3.15 -3.07
CA GLU A 95 -11.88 -4.43 -3.69
C GLU A 95 -10.40 -4.76 -3.50
N ILE A 96 -10.12 -5.98 -3.03
CA ILE A 96 -8.75 -6.49 -2.90
C ILE A 96 -8.48 -7.48 -4.03
N VAL A 97 -7.55 -7.13 -4.93
CA VAL A 97 -7.08 -8.00 -6.00
C VAL A 97 -5.72 -8.58 -5.63
N GLU A 98 -5.51 -9.86 -5.89
CA GLU A 98 -4.20 -10.50 -5.74
C GLU A 98 -3.52 -10.67 -7.10
N ALA A 99 -2.22 -10.39 -7.14
CA ALA A 99 -1.38 -10.49 -8.33
C ALA A 99 0.02 -11.02 -8.01
N ALA A 100 0.78 -11.38 -9.04
CA ALA A 100 2.12 -11.93 -8.88
C ALA A 100 3.18 -10.89 -8.49
N HIS A 101 4.10 -11.34 -7.65
CA HIS A 101 5.32 -10.61 -7.28
C HIS A 101 6.42 -11.65 -6.99
N PRO A 102 7.66 -11.48 -7.47
CA PRO A 102 8.26 -10.25 -8.00
C PRO A 102 8.11 -10.06 -9.52
N VAL A 103 7.62 -11.05 -10.25
CA VAL A 103 7.39 -10.96 -11.70
C VAL A 103 5.91 -10.63 -11.93
N PRO A 104 5.58 -9.57 -12.71
CA PRO A 104 4.19 -9.20 -12.98
C PRO A 104 3.40 -10.29 -13.72
N ASP A 105 2.10 -10.35 -13.51
CA ASP A 105 1.18 -11.25 -14.22
C ASP A 105 -0.07 -10.52 -14.76
N GLU A 106 -0.93 -11.27 -15.43
CA GLU A 106 -2.14 -10.77 -16.08
C GLU A 106 -3.17 -10.24 -15.07
N ALA A 107 -3.20 -10.79 -13.85
CA ALA A 107 -4.09 -10.29 -12.80
C ALA A 107 -3.70 -8.86 -12.41
N GLY A 108 -2.40 -8.60 -12.23
CA GLY A 108 -1.88 -7.25 -12.01
C GLY A 108 -2.19 -6.30 -13.16
N LEU A 109 -2.05 -6.76 -14.42
CA LEU A 109 -2.34 -5.93 -15.60
C LEU A 109 -3.80 -5.48 -15.65
N ARG A 110 -4.73 -6.43 -15.51
CA ARG A 110 -6.17 -6.12 -15.47
C ARG A 110 -6.53 -5.22 -14.30
N ALA A 111 -5.92 -5.44 -13.14
CA ALA A 111 -6.14 -4.59 -11.98
C ALA A 111 -5.67 -3.15 -12.21
N ALA A 112 -4.51 -2.97 -12.85
CA ALA A 112 -3.99 -1.64 -13.21
C ALA A 112 -4.91 -0.91 -14.21
N GLN A 113 -5.44 -1.62 -15.21
CA GLN A 113 -6.41 -1.05 -16.15
C GLN A 113 -7.69 -0.59 -15.42
N ARG A 114 -8.27 -1.45 -14.58
CA ARG A 114 -9.47 -1.14 -13.81
C ARG A 114 -9.26 0.02 -12.83
N MET A 115 -8.10 0.07 -12.19
CA MET A 115 -7.72 1.17 -11.30
C MET A 115 -7.63 2.50 -12.05
N LEU A 116 -7.09 2.50 -13.28
CA LEU A 116 -7.05 3.69 -14.13
C LEU A 116 -8.45 4.15 -14.52
N GLU A 117 -9.35 3.22 -14.86
CA GLU A 117 -10.76 3.57 -15.13
C GLU A 117 -11.46 4.13 -13.88
N LEU A 118 -11.20 3.58 -12.70
CA LEU A 118 -11.82 4.00 -11.44
C LEU A 118 -11.53 5.47 -11.10
N VAL A 119 -10.34 5.96 -11.46
CA VAL A 119 -9.95 7.37 -11.20
C VAL A 119 -10.30 8.32 -12.34
N ARG A 120 -10.86 7.83 -13.46
CA ARG A 120 -11.30 8.70 -14.55
C ARG A 120 -12.61 9.41 -14.21
N GLY A 121 -12.71 10.66 -14.63
CA GLY A 121 -13.93 11.45 -14.48
C GLY A 121 -14.22 11.93 -13.06
N LEU A 122 -13.24 11.88 -12.15
CA LEU A 122 -13.37 12.44 -10.81
C LEU A 122 -13.50 13.96 -10.86
N GLY A 123 -14.39 14.49 -10.03
CA GLY A 123 -14.64 15.93 -9.89
C GLY A 123 -13.75 16.58 -8.83
N PRO A 124 -13.82 17.92 -8.68
CA PRO A 124 -13.03 18.66 -7.68
C PRO A 124 -13.42 18.36 -6.22
N ASP A 125 -14.61 17.80 -5.98
CA ASP A 125 -15.07 17.40 -4.65
C ASP A 125 -14.69 15.95 -4.30
N ASP A 126 -14.24 15.16 -5.27
CA ASP A 126 -13.75 13.79 -5.07
C ASP A 126 -12.29 13.80 -4.59
N LEU A 127 -11.90 12.77 -3.83
CA LEU A 127 -10.52 12.61 -3.36
C LEU A 127 -10.00 11.21 -3.69
N VAL A 128 -8.80 11.14 -4.27
CA VAL A 128 -8.08 9.88 -4.47
C VAL A 128 -7.07 9.68 -3.34
N LEU A 129 -7.18 8.56 -2.63
CA LEU A 129 -6.21 8.13 -1.63
C LEU A 129 -5.37 6.97 -2.17
N CYS A 130 -4.07 7.21 -2.38
CA CYS A 130 -3.13 6.23 -2.92
C CYS A 130 -2.37 5.48 -1.80
N LEU A 131 -2.65 4.18 -1.63
CA LEU A 131 -2.00 3.30 -0.65
C LEU A 131 -0.83 2.54 -1.30
N ILE A 132 0.39 3.06 -1.14
CA ILE A 132 1.58 2.50 -1.78
C ILE A 132 2.51 1.84 -0.75
N SER A 133 2.95 0.63 -1.05
CA SER A 133 4.02 -0.05 -0.30
C SER A 133 4.94 -0.85 -1.24
N GLY A 134 5.98 -1.49 -0.68
CA GLY A 134 6.96 -2.23 -1.48
C GLY A 134 6.32 -3.32 -2.35
N GLY A 135 6.80 -3.46 -3.58
CA GLY A 135 6.31 -4.45 -4.56
C GLY A 135 5.33 -3.90 -5.60
N GLY A 136 4.88 -2.65 -5.48
CA GLY A 136 3.91 -2.05 -6.42
C GLY A 136 4.34 -2.08 -7.90
N SER A 137 5.64 -2.08 -8.18
CA SER A 137 6.17 -2.20 -9.54
C SER A 137 5.76 -3.47 -10.28
N ALA A 138 5.68 -4.59 -9.56
CA ALA A 138 5.27 -5.88 -10.14
C ALA A 138 3.76 -6.09 -10.07
N LEU A 139 3.11 -5.51 -9.06
CA LEU A 139 1.67 -5.69 -8.81
C LEU A 139 0.78 -4.81 -9.69
N LEU A 140 1.31 -3.69 -10.19
CA LEU A 140 0.61 -2.80 -11.14
C LEU A 140 1.43 -2.64 -12.43
N PRO A 141 1.57 -3.69 -13.25
CA PRO A 141 2.09 -3.54 -14.61
C PRO A 141 1.02 -2.86 -15.47
N LEU A 142 1.45 -1.92 -16.30
CA LEU A 142 0.59 -1.35 -17.34
C LEU A 142 1.52 -0.84 -18.44
N PRO A 143 1.84 -1.68 -19.43
CA PRO A 143 2.64 -1.30 -20.58
C PRO A 143 1.97 -0.16 -21.36
N LEU A 144 2.76 0.67 -22.04
CA LEU A 144 2.23 1.65 -22.99
C LEU A 144 1.55 0.97 -24.20
N PRO A 145 0.65 1.68 -24.90
CA PRO A 145 0.07 1.17 -26.14
C PRO A 145 1.15 0.69 -27.13
N GLY A 146 0.97 -0.52 -27.67
CA GLY A 146 1.94 -1.16 -28.56
C GLY A 146 2.98 -2.03 -27.84
N LEU A 147 2.95 -2.11 -26.51
CA LEU A 147 3.73 -3.05 -25.71
C LEU A 147 2.83 -4.06 -25.00
N GLU A 148 3.34 -5.26 -24.80
CA GLU A 148 2.70 -6.33 -24.06
C GLU A 148 3.31 -6.51 -22.67
N LEU A 149 2.62 -7.23 -21.79
CA LEU A 149 3.15 -7.59 -20.46
C LEU A 149 4.48 -8.35 -20.56
N ALA A 150 4.59 -9.21 -21.58
CA ALA A 150 5.80 -9.98 -21.86
C ALA A 150 7.01 -9.07 -22.14
N ASP A 151 6.80 -7.90 -22.75
CA ASP A 151 7.86 -6.93 -23.02
C ASP A 151 8.40 -6.31 -21.72
N GLU A 152 7.51 -5.92 -20.79
CA GLU A 152 7.94 -5.42 -19.46
C GLU A 152 8.71 -6.49 -18.69
N GLN A 153 8.28 -7.75 -18.75
CA GLN A 153 8.96 -8.88 -18.11
C GLN A 153 10.34 -9.14 -18.73
N ALA A 154 10.43 -9.16 -20.06
CA ALA A 154 11.68 -9.37 -20.80
C ALA A 154 12.68 -8.24 -20.52
N LEU A 155 12.24 -7.00 -20.59
CA LEU A 155 13.05 -5.83 -20.26
C LEU A 155 13.61 -5.93 -18.83
N ASN A 156 12.77 -6.22 -17.85
CA ASN A 156 13.22 -6.30 -16.45
C ASN A 156 14.27 -7.41 -16.26
N ARG A 157 14.12 -8.53 -16.98
CA ARG A 157 15.10 -9.63 -16.98
C ARG A 157 16.44 -9.21 -17.57
N GLU A 158 16.43 -8.51 -18.71
CA GLU A 158 17.65 -8.04 -19.36
C GLU A 158 18.38 -6.97 -18.54
N LEU A 159 17.64 -6.05 -17.93
CA LEU A 159 18.21 -5.04 -17.03
C LEU A 159 18.88 -5.67 -15.81
N LEU A 160 18.27 -6.71 -15.23
CA LEU A 160 18.91 -7.48 -14.15
C LEU A 160 20.16 -8.22 -14.65
N ARG A 161 20.07 -8.84 -15.83
CA ARG A 161 21.17 -9.62 -16.43
C ARG A 161 22.41 -8.77 -16.72
N CYS A 162 22.21 -7.50 -17.10
CA CYS A 162 23.32 -6.58 -17.34
C CYS A 162 23.81 -5.86 -16.07
N GLY A 163 23.21 -6.12 -14.90
CA GLY A 163 23.64 -5.53 -13.63
C GLY A 163 23.23 -4.08 -13.43
N ALA A 164 22.17 -3.62 -14.13
CA ALA A 164 21.68 -2.25 -13.98
C ALA A 164 21.26 -1.96 -12.53
N GLY A 165 21.63 -0.79 -12.02
CA GLY A 165 21.24 -0.32 -10.71
C GLY A 165 19.75 0.02 -10.64
N ILE A 166 19.16 -0.02 -9.43
CA ILE A 166 17.71 0.22 -9.26
C ILE A 166 17.23 1.57 -9.81
N GLY A 167 18.07 2.61 -9.75
CA GLY A 167 17.77 3.92 -10.33
C GLY A 167 17.67 3.87 -11.85
N GLU A 168 18.58 3.17 -12.52
CA GLU A 168 18.61 2.98 -13.98
C GLU A 168 17.42 2.14 -14.43
N MET A 169 17.15 1.03 -13.72
CA MET A 169 15.99 0.19 -13.99
C MET A 169 14.68 0.96 -13.90
N ASN A 170 14.50 1.75 -12.83
CA ASN A 170 13.30 2.57 -12.65
C ASN A 170 13.23 3.71 -13.68
N CYS A 171 14.38 4.24 -14.11
CA CYS A 171 14.45 5.22 -15.20
C CYS A 171 13.91 4.63 -16.50
N VAL A 172 14.33 3.44 -16.91
CA VAL A 172 13.81 2.83 -18.15
C VAL A 172 12.34 2.45 -17.99
N ARG A 173 12.00 1.72 -16.92
CA ARG A 173 10.64 1.18 -16.69
C ARG A 173 9.55 2.25 -16.63
N ARG A 174 9.82 3.45 -16.09
CA ARG A 174 8.81 4.53 -16.05
C ARG A 174 8.48 5.10 -17.44
N HIS A 175 9.40 5.01 -18.41
CA HIS A 175 9.15 5.50 -19.77
C HIS A 175 8.33 4.52 -20.62
N LEU A 176 8.15 3.28 -20.15
CA LEU A 176 7.46 2.22 -20.87
C LEU A 176 6.13 1.84 -20.23
N SER A 177 5.73 2.54 -19.17
CA SER A 177 4.49 2.26 -18.44
C SER A 177 3.50 3.42 -18.56
N GLY A 178 2.22 3.08 -18.68
CA GLY A 178 1.11 4.02 -18.76
C GLY A 178 0.78 4.75 -17.44
N ILE A 179 1.22 4.23 -16.29
CA ILE A 179 0.87 4.77 -14.95
C ILE A 179 2.08 5.12 -14.08
N LYS A 180 3.30 4.78 -14.50
CA LYS A 180 4.51 5.06 -13.71
C LYS A 180 5.10 6.40 -14.15
N GLY A 181 5.91 7.00 -13.27
CA GLY A 181 6.57 8.27 -13.55
C GLY A 181 5.67 9.50 -13.39
N GLY A 182 4.66 9.44 -12.52
CA GLY A 182 3.75 10.55 -12.25
C GLY A 182 2.68 10.77 -13.33
N ARG A 183 2.37 9.74 -14.11
CA ARG A 183 1.31 9.72 -15.11
C ARG A 183 -0.04 9.38 -14.47
#